data_AF-A0A6M1LNX0-F1
#
_entry.id   AF-A0A6M1LNX0-F1
#
_cell.length_a   1.000
_cell.length_b   1.000
_cell.length_c   1.000
_cell.angle_alpha   90.00
_cell.angle_beta   90.00
_cell.angle_gamma   90.00
#
_symmetry.space_group_name_H-M   'P 1'
#
loop_
_entity.id
_entity.type
_entity.pdbx_description
1 polymer ?
#
loop_
_entity_poly.entity_id
_entity_poly.type
_entity_poly.pdbx_seq_one_letter_code
_entity_poly.pdbx_strand_id
1 'polypeptide(L)'
;MQTRDSRDAPPNRPIATGDFVRLRRNEPGDFVTAHAGDWGLVERVNRNATVDLMLAGYCRPRTSPQPRATSIPLSIVERCDAYGRPPAATPRRRVWGSGDPA
;
A
#
# COMPACT_ATOMS: atom_id res chain seq x y z
N MET A 1 24.23 0.38 13.96
CA MET A 1 23.24 0.99 13.04
C MET A 1 22.47 -0.15 12.38
N GLN A 2 21.28 -0.49 12.89
CA GLN A 2 20.48 -1.59 12.30
C GLN A 2 19.59 -1.01 11.21
N THR A 3 19.89 -1.33 9.96
CA THR A 3 18.99 -1.15 8.81
C THR A 3 17.76 -2.03 9.05
N ARG A 4 16.66 -1.41 9.50
CA ARG A 4 15.36 -2.10 9.53
C ARG A 4 14.97 -2.38 8.08
N ASP A 5 15.06 -3.64 7.72
CA ASP A 5 14.61 -4.16 6.46
C ASP A 5 13.09 -3.97 6.39
N SER A 6 12.63 -2.95 5.65
CA SER A 6 11.21 -2.61 5.48
C SER A 6 10.40 -3.73 4.81
N ARG A 7 11.03 -4.84 4.41
CA ARG A 7 10.39 -5.97 3.72
C ARG A 7 9.58 -6.89 4.65
N ASP A 8 9.80 -6.86 5.96
CA ASP A 8 9.16 -7.77 6.94
C ASP A 8 8.27 -7.05 7.97
N ALA A 9 7.49 -6.07 7.52
CA ALA A 9 6.43 -5.51 8.37
C ALA A 9 5.38 -6.60 8.68
N PRO A 10 5.14 -6.97 9.97
CA PRO A 10 4.11 -7.95 10.30
C PRO A 10 2.76 -7.48 9.76
N PRO A 11 1.95 -8.37 9.15
CA PRO A 11 0.75 -8.00 8.40
C PRO A 11 -0.31 -7.29 9.27
N ASN A 12 -0.21 -7.44 10.59
CA ASN A 12 -1.21 -6.93 11.54
C ASN A 12 -0.80 -5.63 12.25
N ARG A 13 0.32 -4.99 11.88
CA ARG A 13 0.67 -3.68 12.47
C ARG A 13 -0.05 -2.54 11.76
N PRO A 14 -0.51 -1.51 12.49
CA PRO A 14 -1.11 -0.31 11.88
C PRO A 14 -0.18 0.33 10.85
N ILE A 15 -0.74 0.85 9.76
CA ILE A 15 -0.01 1.64 8.76
C ILE A 15 0.62 2.85 9.44
N ALA A 16 1.90 3.08 9.17
CA ALA A 16 2.70 4.13 9.77
C ALA A 16 3.47 4.91 8.69
N THR A 17 3.95 6.10 9.06
CA THR A 17 4.88 6.87 8.24
C THR A 17 6.10 6.03 7.87
N GLY A 18 6.50 6.09 6.60
CA GLY A 18 7.60 5.31 6.03
C GLY A 18 7.18 3.96 5.44
N ASP A 19 5.92 3.55 5.59
CA ASP A 19 5.39 2.36 4.94
C ASP A 19 5.10 2.61 3.45
N PHE A 20 5.26 1.59 2.62
CA PHE A 20 4.74 1.61 1.24
C PHE A 20 3.32 1.06 1.21
N VAL A 21 2.45 1.78 0.50
CA VAL A 21 1.05 1.40 0.34
C VAL A 21 0.59 1.61 -1.09
N ARG A 22 -0.44 0.85 -1.48
CA ARG A 22 -1.09 0.88 -2.78
C ARG A 22 -2.58 1.16 -2.64
N LEU A 23 -3.14 1.93 -3.56
CA LEU A 23 -4.56 2.22 -3.63
C LEU A 23 -5.32 1.02 -4.22
N ARG A 24 -6.31 0.54 -3.48
CA ARG A 24 -7.24 -0.52 -3.91
C ARG A 24 -8.40 0.03 -4.75
N ARG A 25 -8.69 1.32 -4.61
CA ARG A 25 -9.75 2.06 -5.30
C ARG A 25 -9.24 3.45 -5.63
N ASN A 26 -9.91 4.13 -6.56
CA ASN A 26 -9.68 5.54 -6.80
C ASN A 26 -9.88 6.35 -5.52
N GLU A 27 -9.14 7.45 -5.41
CA GLU A 27 -9.41 8.50 -4.43
C GLU A 27 -10.90 8.90 -4.49
N PRO A 28 -11.57 9.08 -3.34
CA PRO A 28 -12.96 9.50 -3.31
C PRO A 28 -13.09 10.99 -3.65
N GLY A 29 -14.12 11.35 -4.44
CA GLY A 29 -14.45 12.72 -4.80
C GLY A 29 -14.70 12.90 -6.29
N ASP A 30 -15.12 14.11 -6.68
CA ASP A 30 -15.44 14.44 -8.09
C ASP A 30 -14.17 14.60 -8.94
N PHE A 31 -13.04 14.93 -8.32
CA PHE A 31 -11.74 15.10 -8.96
C PHE A 31 -10.76 14.05 -8.44
N VAL A 32 -10.62 12.97 -9.18
CA VAL A 32 -9.71 11.88 -8.84
C VAL A 32 -8.30 12.25 -9.30
N THR A 33 -7.37 12.40 -8.35
CA THR A 33 -5.95 12.67 -8.64
C THR A 33 -5.05 11.47 -8.40
N ALA A 34 -5.55 10.49 -7.63
CA ALA A 34 -4.90 9.20 -7.42
C ALA A 34 -5.85 8.04 -7.75
N HIS A 35 -5.35 7.08 -8.51
CA HIS A 35 -6.14 6.00 -9.10
C HIS A 35 -5.87 4.66 -8.42
N ALA A 36 -6.82 3.73 -8.58
CA ALA A 36 -6.63 2.35 -8.18
C ALA A 36 -5.37 1.78 -8.86
N GLY A 37 -4.49 1.20 -8.04
CA GLY A 37 -3.21 0.67 -8.50
C GLY A 37 -2.02 1.61 -8.25
N ASP A 38 -2.25 2.91 -8.08
CA ASP A 38 -1.21 3.85 -7.68
C ASP A 38 -0.65 3.45 -6.32
N TRP A 39 0.65 3.61 -6.14
CA TRP A 39 1.33 3.26 -4.90
C TRP A 39 2.38 4.31 -4.55
N GLY A 40 2.76 4.36 -3.29
CA GLY A 40 3.67 5.39 -2.80
C GLY A 40 4.08 5.19 -1.35
N LEU A 41 4.91 6.11 -0.88
CA LEU A 41 5.38 6.16 0.50
C LEU A 41 4.40 6.95 1.35
N VAL A 42 4.04 6.44 2.52
CA VAL A 42 3.27 7.17 3.53
C VAL A 42 4.17 8.25 4.14
N GLU A 43 3.89 9.52 3.81
CA GLU A 43 4.55 10.66 4.45
C GLU A 43 3.96 10.93 5.83
N ARG A 44 2.63 10.79 5.95
CA ARG A 44 1.90 11.11 7.17
C ARG A 44 0.69 10.21 7.36
N VAL A 45 0.45 9.83 8.62
CA VAL A 45 -0.82 9.23 9.07
C VAL A 45 -1.58 10.27 9.89
N ASN A 46 -2.80 10.56 9.48
CA ASN A 46 -3.66 11.56 10.11
C ASN A 46 -4.55 10.92 11.18
N ARG A 47 -5.02 11.73 12.14
CA ARG A 47 -5.87 11.27 13.25
C ARG A 47 -7.26 10.80 12.80
N ASN A 48 -7.72 11.21 11.63
CA ASN A 48 -9.02 10.88 11.03
C ASN A 48 -8.98 9.60 10.17
N ALA A 49 -8.04 8.69 10.43
CA ALA A 49 -7.86 7.45 9.66
C ALA A 49 -7.61 7.68 8.15
N THR A 50 -6.92 8.77 7.82
CA THR A 50 -6.43 9.05 6.46
C THR A 50 -4.91 9.10 6.41
N VAL A 51 -4.34 9.04 5.21
CA VAL A 51 -2.91 9.11 4.96
C VAL A 51 -2.59 10.08 3.84
N ASP A 52 -1.42 10.70 3.94
CA ASP A 52 -0.82 11.47 2.86
C ASP A 52 0.30 10.64 2.24
N LEU A 53 0.22 10.46 0.92
CA LEU A 53 1.12 9.62 0.14
C LEU A 53 1.96 10.46 -0.81
N MET A 54 3.26 10.18 -0.83
CA MET A 54 4.12 10.59 -1.93
C MET A 54 4.11 9.47 -2.97
N LEU A 55 3.44 9.71 -4.10
CA LEU A 55 3.23 8.69 -5.13
C LEU A 55 4.56 8.33 -5.81
N ALA A 56 4.75 7.04 -6.07
CA ALA A 56 5.84 6.55 -6.88
C ALA A 56 5.59 6.97 -8.33
N GLY A 57 6.19 8.09 -8.74
CA GLY A 57 5.98 8.64 -10.07
C GLY A 57 6.48 7.67 -11.15
N TYR A 58 5.64 7.36 -12.13
CA TYR A 58 6.06 6.73 -13.38
C TYR A 58 7.13 7.60 -14.05
N CYS A 59 8.37 7.11 -14.13
CA CYS A 59 9.49 7.66 -14.92
C CYS A 59 9.53 9.20 -15.05
N ARG A 60 9.46 9.93 -13.93
CA ARG A 60 9.58 11.39 -13.94
C ARG A 60 11.06 11.78 -13.74
N PRO A 61 11.53 12.87 -14.37
CA PRO A 61 12.83 13.44 -14.03
C PRO A 61 12.94 13.66 -12.53
N ARG A 62 14.11 13.36 -11.93
CA ARG A 62 14.34 13.46 -10.48
C ARG A 62 14.03 14.86 -9.89
N THR A 63 14.06 15.88 -10.74
CA THR A 63 13.78 17.28 -10.39
C THR A 63 12.31 17.66 -10.45
N SER A 64 11.45 16.79 -10.98
CA SER A 64 10.00 17.05 -11.05
C SER A 64 9.39 16.96 -9.65
N PRO A 65 8.46 17.86 -9.29
CA PRO A 65 7.67 17.71 -8.08
C PRO A 65 6.99 16.34 -8.06
N GLN A 66 7.20 15.60 -6.98
CA GLN A 66 6.62 14.27 -6.85
C GLN A 66 5.12 14.42 -6.52
N PRO A 67 4.22 13.76 -7.25
CA PRO A 67 2.79 13.87 -6.99
C PRO A 67 2.45 13.43 -5.57
N ARG A 68 1.54 14.15 -4.92
CA ARG A 68 1.05 13.85 -3.58
C ARG A 68 -0.44 13.56 -3.63
N ALA A 69 -0.85 12.48 -2.98
CA ALA A 69 -2.25 12.18 -2.72
C ALA A 69 -2.50 12.42 -1.23
N THR A 70 -3.42 13.32 -0.88
CA THR A 70 -3.62 13.77 0.50
C THR A 70 -4.96 13.29 1.05
N SER A 71 -5.05 13.09 2.36
CA SER A 71 -6.29 12.67 3.04
C SER A 71 -6.93 11.40 2.48
N ILE A 72 -6.12 10.46 1.97
CA ILE A 72 -6.59 9.19 1.42
C ILE A 72 -7.09 8.29 2.56
N PRO A 73 -8.32 7.76 2.51
CA PRO A 73 -8.84 6.88 3.56
C PRO A 73 -8.02 5.59 3.70
N LEU A 74 -7.69 5.21 4.93
CA LEU A 74 -7.00 3.94 5.21
C LEU A 74 -7.77 2.70 4.74
N SER A 75 -9.09 2.81 4.57
CA SER A 75 -9.95 1.72 4.11
C SER A 75 -9.73 1.33 2.65
N ILE A 76 -9.16 2.23 1.83
CA ILE A 76 -8.89 1.99 0.42
C ILE A 76 -7.42 1.77 0.11
N VAL A 77 -6.55 1.68 1.12
CA VAL A 77 -5.13 1.37 0.95
C VAL A 77 -4.81 -0.05 1.41
N GLU A 78 -3.81 -0.66 0.78
CA GLU A 78 -3.18 -1.89 1.23
C GLU A 78 -1.68 -1.71 1.33
N ARG A 79 -1.02 -2.45 2.23
CA ARG A 79 0.45 -2.48 2.28
C ARG A 79 1.00 -3.09 1.00
N CYS A 80 2.13 -2.59 0.53
CA CYS A 80 2.86 -3.16 -0.59
C CYS A 80 4.37 -3.07 -0.36
N ASP A 81 5.15 -3.68 -1.24
CA ASP A 81 6.60 -3.47 -1.29
C ASP A 81 6.96 -2.14 -1.98
N ALA A 82 8.26 -1.87 -2.08
CA ALA A 82 8.80 -0.69 -2.76
C ALA A 82 8.66 -0.73 -4.29
N TYR A 83 7.92 -1.68 -4.85
CA TYR A 83 7.59 -1.78 -6.28
C TYR A 83 6.06 -1.80 -6.50
N GLY A 84 5.27 -1.53 -5.45
CA GLY A 84 3.81 -1.54 -5.53
C GLY A 84 3.19 -2.93 -5.57
N ARG A 85 3.95 -3.99 -5.26
CA ARG A 85 3.41 -5.36 -5.24
C ARG A 85 2.81 -5.63 -3.87
N PRO A 86 1.60 -6.22 -3.79
CA PRO A 86 1.06 -6.64 -2.51
C PRO A 86 2.04 -7.63 -1.84
N PRO A 87 2.14 -7.65 -0.51
CA PRO A 87 2.93 -8.65 0.20
C PRO A 87 2.51 -10.02 -0.28
N ALA A 88 3.50 -10.89 -0.55
CA ALA A 88 3.24 -12.25 -1.00
C ALA A 88 2.21 -12.86 -0.07
N ALA A 89 1.02 -13.17 -0.60
CA ALA A 89 -0.01 -13.83 0.19
C ALA A 89 0.65 -15.08 0.75
N THR A 90 0.64 -15.26 2.07
CA THR A 90 0.98 -16.55 2.66
C THR A 90 0.14 -17.57 1.87
N PRO A 91 0.75 -18.55 1.18
CA PRO A 91 -0.03 -19.46 0.36
C PRO A 91 -1.06 -20.07 1.29
N ARG A 92 -2.34 -19.75 1.05
CA ARG A 92 -3.43 -20.45 1.72
C ARG A 92 -3.21 -21.90 1.34
N ARG A 93 -2.75 -22.72 2.30
CA ARG A 93 -2.59 -24.15 2.13
C ARG A 93 -3.96 -24.64 1.69
N ARG A 94 -4.14 -24.89 0.38
CA ARG A 94 -5.32 -25.57 -0.13
C ARG A 94 -5.23 -26.94 0.52
N VAL A 95 -5.98 -27.15 1.60
CA VAL A 95 -6.29 -28.49 2.05
C VAL A 95 -7.16 -29.05 0.95
N TRP A 96 -6.55 -29.78 0.02
CA TRP A 96 -7.30 -30.61 -0.91
C TRP A 96 -8.06 -31.59 -0.02
N GLY A 97 -9.38 -31.44 0.04
CA GLY A 97 -10.22 -32.38 0.77
C GLY A 97 -9.96 -33.76 0.18
N SER A 98 -9.39 -34.65 0.98
CA SER A 98 -9.39 -36.08 0.71
C SER A 98 -10.85 -36.52 0.74
N GLY A 99 -11.49 -36.53 -0.42
CA GLY A 99 -12.74 -37.26 -0.59
C GLY A 99 -12.40 -38.73 -0.68
N ASP A 100 -12.56 -39.46 0.43
CA ASP A 100 -12.79 -40.90 0.38
C ASP A 100 -14.28 -41.12 0.06
N PRO A 101 -14.64 -41.78 -1.05
CA PRO A 101 -15.87 -42.54 -1.10
C PRO A 101 -15.61 -43.97 -0.63
N ALA A 102 -16.50 -44.40 0.28
CA ALA A 102 -16.64 -45.76 0.79
C ALA A 102 -16.92 -46.81 -0.30
#